data_AF-A0A0F9DWF2-F1
#
_entry.id   AF-A0A0F9DWF2-F1
#
_cell.length_a   1.000
_cell.length_b   1.000
_cell.length_c   1.000
_cell.angle_alpha   90.00
_cell.angle_beta   90.00
_cell.angle_gamma   90.00
#
_symmetry.space_group_name_H-M   'P 1'
#
loop_
_entity.id
_entity.type
_entity.pdbx_description
1 polymer ?
#
loop_
_entity_poly.entity_id
_entity_poly.type
_entity_poly.pdbx_seq_one_letter_code
_entity_poly.pdbx_strand_id
1 'polypeptide(L)'
;YNVTERIIIELVKYLEDNYGFYIENPLNFTKQEFEFFKKYALEYKKFESRWKWMDLYPHLIPIFFREFLFPIYNRDPSVRELYNLGFGNFPNKLKEVLGVSYGKWKEEQRYYDFKKCNRCGQFLPNEEFEKKKGFEKQKRSAYRSMCRNCRNDVKRISIYDKKYRLIKNILGGKCYDCGADLTGLDGYEFHHLFQELKTATWREIKEKNYEEIVEWTIHDRVIPLCGNCHVKRTATVFLIQKELILLENLFTFSSQEIDVLIAERVEEYRDQIGSGKNQVRKWIKKRFVFLQLFFGKCVGCGKITVYNNLPALQLHHLFPELLETKHKWYDLADLDCEISMDTIMDEQCVALCSNCHSAIGSRFQELVDEIVIVGHRMLIEQHLGNFINEFEKPCRIVNQNSKIPPDVIECFNIINRKVRFNSVAGNIIKGYAASTAYKYKKHTLFVVSDSPLTTKEFIERFVHIAQKSQDQAGIILPVVLMNENKDKLDRKPLKLRND
;
A
#
# COMPACT_ATOMS: atom_id res chain seq x y z
N TYR A 1 -48.93 -17.65 4.84
CA TYR A 1 -48.01 -16.59 5.33
C TYR A 1 -47.51 -15.82 4.14
N ASN A 2 -47.80 -14.51 4.12
CA ASN A 2 -48.08 -13.76 2.89
C ASN A 2 -46.81 -13.15 2.28
N VAL A 3 -46.58 -13.31 0.97
CA VAL A 3 -45.42 -12.77 0.23
C VAL A 3 -45.26 -11.26 0.44
N THR A 4 -46.37 -10.55 0.64
CA THR A 4 -46.43 -9.13 0.96
C THR A 4 -45.69 -8.76 2.25
N GLU A 5 -45.77 -9.61 3.27
CA GLU A 5 -45.14 -9.38 4.59
C GLU A 5 -43.60 -9.45 4.47
N ARG A 6 -43.11 -10.38 3.65
CA ARG A 6 -41.68 -10.53 3.35
C ARG A 6 -41.13 -9.37 2.53
N ILE A 7 -41.91 -8.87 1.56
CA ILE A 7 -41.54 -7.69 0.76
C ILE A 7 -41.49 -6.44 1.63
N ILE A 8 -42.45 -6.25 2.55
CA ILE A 8 -42.45 -5.12 3.48
C ILE A 8 -41.22 -5.17 4.40
N ILE A 9 -40.86 -6.33 4.95
CA ILE A 9 -39.67 -6.48 5.80
C ILE A 9 -38.39 -6.14 5.04
N GLU A 10 -38.23 -6.64 3.80
CA GLU A 10 -37.05 -6.34 2.99
C GLU A 10 -36.99 -4.87 2.56
N LEU A 11 -38.14 -4.26 2.23
CA LEU A 11 -38.22 -2.83 1.86
C LEU A 11 -37.91 -1.92 3.05
N VAL A 12 -38.42 -2.26 4.25
CA VAL A 12 -38.11 -1.55 5.50
C VAL A 12 -36.62 -1.64 5.80
N LYS A 13 -36.04 -2.83 5.70
CA LYS A 13 -34.60 -3.04 5.95
C LYS A 13 -33.73 -2.27 4.96
N TYR A 14 -34.14 -2.26 3.68
CA TYR A 14 -33.50 -1.44 2.65
C TYR A 14 -33.60 0.06 2.94
N LEU A 15 -34.76 0.54 3.41
CA LEU A 15 -34.98 1.94 3.77
C LEU A 15 -34.21 2.36 5.04
N GLU A 16 -34.12 1.49 6.03
CA GLU A 16 -33.32 1.66 7.25
C GLU A 16 -31.82 1.77 6.93
N ASP A 17 -31.30 0.83 6.13
CA ASP A 17 -29.88 0.76 5.80
C ASP A 17 -29.41 1.90 4.87
N ASN A 18 -30.28 2.40 3.97
CA ASN A 18 -29.87 3.37 2.94
C ASN A 18 -30.35 4.80 3.17
N TYR A 19 -31.50 4.99 3.84
CA TYR A 19 -32.13 6.31 3.96
C TYR A 19 -32.31 6.79 5.40
N GLY A 20 -31.91 5.98 6.39
CA GLY A 20 -32.04 6.34 7.80
C GLY A 20 -33.49 6.56 8.25
N PHE A 21 -34.45 5.95 7.54
CA PHE A 21 -35.84 5.87 7.97
C PHE A 21 -35.93 4.84 9.09
N TYR A 22 -35.65 5.28 10.32
CA TYR A 22 -35.89 4.46 11.51
C TYR A 22 -37.40 4.42 11.75
N ILE A 23 -38.01 3.25 11.60
CA ILE A 23 -39.31 2.95 12.20
C ILE A 23 -39.22 3.37 13.67
N GLU A 24 -40.21 4.15 14.14
CA GLU A 24 -40.34 4.75 15.46
C GLU A 24 -39.34 4.17 16.46
N ASN A 25 -38.20 4.84 16.62
CA ASN A 25 -37.18 4.45 17.58
C ASN A 25 -37.76 4.64 18.98
N PRO A 26 -38.27 3.58 19.64
CA PRO A 26 -39.13 3.77 20.82
C PRO A 26 -38.31 4.31 22.00
N LEU A 27 -36.98 4.25 21.92
CA LEU A 27 -36.05 4.64 22.96
C LEU A 27 -35.24 5.91 22.61
N ASN A 28 -35.53 6.56 21.48
CA ASN A 28 -34.87 7.80 21.05
C ASN A 28 -33.32 7.72 21.02
N PHE A 29 -32.76 6.58 20.59
CA PHE A 29 -31.33 6.49 20.27
C PHE A 29 -30.90 7.50 19.20
N THR A 30 -29.74 8.10 19.40
CA THR A 30 -29.08 8.98 18.42
C THR A 30 -28.43 8.18 17.31
N LYS A 31 -28.07 8.85 16.20
CA LYS A 31 -27.29 8.25 15.11
C LYS A 31 -25.98 7.62 15.61
N GLN A 32 -25.28 8.30 16.52
CA GLN A 32 -24.02 7.84 17.11
C GLN A 32 -24.20 6.53 17.88
N GLU A 33 -25.31 6.37 18.62
CA GLU A 33 -25.62 5.13 19.33
C GLU A 33 -25.88 3.98 18.36
N PHE A 34 -26.64 4.20 17.29
CA PHE A 34 -26.87 3.17 16.27
C PHE A 34 -25.59 2.71 15.58
N GLU A 35 -24.73 3.65 15.18
CA GLU A 35 -23.44 3.33 14.57
C GLU A 35 -22.56 2.53 15.54
N PHE A 36 -22.56 2.90 16.83
CA PHE A 36 -21.88 2.16 17.89
C PHE A 36 -22.45 0.75 18.08
N PHE A 37 -23.76 0.59 18.18
CA PHE A 37 -24.41 -0.71 18.35
C PHE A 37 -24.13 -1.63 17.16
N LYS A 38 -24.19 -1.11 15.93
CA LYS A 38 -23.85 -1.86 14.72
C LYS A 38 -22.38 -2.30 14.72
N LYS A 39 -21.46 -1.40 15.09
CA LYS A 39 -20.01 -1.69 15.12
C LYS A 39 -19.64 -2.78 16.13
N TYR A 40 -20.29 -2.80 17.28
CA TYR A 40 -20.01 -3.75 18.37
C TYR A 40 -21.03 -4.90 18.46
N ALA A 41 -21.86 -5.07 17.42
CA ALA A 41 -22.88 -6.11 17.33
C ALA A 41 -23.82 -6.18 18.55
N LEU A 42 -24.21 -5.01 19.09
CA LEU A 42 -25.12 -4.93 20.23
C LEU A 42 -26.58 -5.05 19.78
N GLU A 43 -27.33 -5.96 20.40
CA GLU A 43 -28.75 -6.20 20.10
C GLU A 43 -29.67 -5.14 20.74
N TYR A 44 -29.62 -3.91 20.22
CA TYR A 44 -30.28 -2.76 20.83
C TYR A 44 -31.80 -2.87 20.98
N LYS A 45 -32.44 -3.75 20.20
CA LYS A 45 -33.89 -4.05 20.29
C LYS A 45 -34.27 -4.71 21.61
N LYS A 46 -33.31 -5.30 22.35
CA LYS A 46 -33.53 -5.92 23.66
C LYS A 46 -33.35 -4.95 24.83
N PHE A 47 -32.98 -3.69 24.55
CA PHE A 47 -32.77 -2.71 25.61
C PHE A 47 -34.11 -2.21 26.13
N GLU A 48 -34.33 -2.30 27.44
CA GLU A 48 -35.56 -1.81 28.10
C GLU A 48 -35.56 -0.28 28.26
N SER A 49 -34.38 0.35 28.11
CA SER A 49 -34.21 1.79 28.14
C SER A 49 -33.03 2.18 27.25
N ARG A 50 -32.98 3.45 26.85
CA ARG A 50 -31.87 4.00 26.06
C ARG A 50 -30.49 3.72 26.66
N TRP A 51 -30.40 3.71 28.00
CA TRP A 51 -29.13 3.57 28.69
C TRP A 51 -28.81 2.15 29.18
N LYS A 52 -29.69 1.18 28.91
CA LYS A 52 -29.53 -0.21 29.37
C LYS A 52 -28.22 -0.84 28.91
N TRP A 53 -27.70 -0.44 27.76
CA TRP A 53 -26.43 -0.95 27.25
C TRP A 53 -25.25 -0.59 28.15
N MET A 54 -25.29 0.53 28.87
CA MET A 54 -24.23 0.91 29.81
C MET A 54 -24.20 -0.02 31.02
N ASP A 55 -25.37 -0.50 31.46
CA ASP A 55 -25.51 -1.46 32.56
C ASP A 55 -24.97 -2.84 32.14
N LEU A 56 -25.36 -3.28 30.93
CA LEU A 56 -24.98 -4.60 30.41
C LEU A 56 -23.51 -4.66 29.97
N TYR A 57 -22.97 -3.55 29.45
CA TYR A 57 -21.64 -3.48 28.84
C TYR A 57 -20.83 -2.27 29.34
N PRO A 58 -20.55 -2.17 30.65
CA PRO A 58 -19.86 -1.02 31.23
C PRO A 58 -18.46 -0.80 30.66
N HIS A 59 -17.79 -1.88 30.25
CA HIS A 59 -16.46 -1.85 29.60
C HIS A 59 -16.46 -1.15 28.23
N LEU A 60 -17.64 -0.98 27.59
CA LEU A 60 -17.76 -0.26 26.33
C LEU A 60 -18.02 1.25 26.51
N ILE A 61 -18.31 1.73 27.72
CA ILE A 61 -18.54 3.16 27.99
C ILE A 61 -17.33 4.01 27.55
N PRO A 62 -16.07 3.64 27.89
CA PRO A 62 -14.91 4.39 27.42
C PRO A 62 -14.74 4.38 25.91
N ILE A 63 -15.14 3.28 25.27
CA ILE A 63 -15.03 3.08 23.82
C ILE A 63 -16.05 3.96 23.09
N PHE A 64 -17.32 3.93 23.54
CA PHE A 64 -18.37 4.78 23.00
C PHE A 64 -17.99 6.26 23.08
N PHE A 65 -17.53 6.70 24.25
CA PHE A 65 -17.09 8.08 24.44
C PHE A 65 -15.94 8.46 23.50
N ARG A 66 -14.90 7.63 23.43
CA ARG A 66 -13.70 7.90 22.61
C ARG A 66 -13.99 7.90 21.11
N GLU A 67 -14.85 7.00 20.64
CA GLU A 67 -15.07 6.80 19.20
C GLU A 67 -16.24 7.59 18.64
N PHE A 68 -17.23 7.97 19.46
CA PHE A 68 -18.47 8.58 18.98
C PHE A 68 -18.75 9.97 19.55
N LEU A 69 -18.40 10.23 20.82
CA LEU A 69 -18.67 11.53 21.46
C LEU A 69 -17.49 12.50 21.35
N PHE A 70 -16.29 12.06 21.71
CA PHE A 70 -15.07 12.86 21.67
C PHE A 70 -14.76 13.41 20.27
N PRO A 71 -14.96 12.65 19.17
CA PRO A 71 -14.66 13.14 17.82
C PRO A 71 -15.48 14.32 17.32
N ILE A 72 -16.66 14.56 17.91
CA ILE A 72 -17.58 15.63 17.51
C ILE A 72 -16.96 17.00 17.81
N TYR A 73 -16.37 17.16 19.00
CA TYR A 73 -15.76 18.42 19.44
C TYR A 73 -14.23 18.43 19.36
N ASN A 74 -13.61 17.26 19.12
CA ASN A 74 -12.15 17.08 19.17
C ASN A 74 -11.55 17.52 20.53
N ARG A 75 -12.32 17.33 21.59
CA ARG A 75 -11.99 17.55 23.01
C ARG A 75 -13.08 16.92 23.87
N ASP A 76 -12.86 16.90 25.18
CA ASP A 76 -13.90 16.52 26.13
C ASP A 76 -15.15 17.41 25.98
N PRO A 77 -16.30 16.84 25.63
CA PRO A 77 -17.55 17.58 25.66
C PRO A 77 -17.90 17.96 27.10
N SER A 78 -18.30 19.21 27.28
CA SER A 78 -18.96 19.66 28.51
C SER A 78 -20.32 18.97 28.67
N VAL A 79 -20.86 18.96 29.89
CA VAL A 79 -22.20 18.40 30.15
C VAL A 79 -23.27 19.08 29.28
N ARG A 80 -23.14 20.40 29.06
CA ARG A 80 -24.04 21.17 28.18
C ARG A 80 -23.93 20.74 26.72
N GLU A 81 -22.73 20.45 26.24
CA GLU A 81 -22.52 19.93 24.88
C GLU A 81 -23.08 18.52 24.72
N LEU A 82 -22.88 17.65 25.71
CA LEU A 82 -23.53 16.34 25.73
C LEU A 82 -25.05 16.49 25.70
N TYR A 83 -25.62 17.41 26.49
CA TYR A 83 -27.04 17.72 26.47
C TYR A 83 -27.53 18.10 25.06
N ASN A 84 -26.82 19.02 24.38
CA ASN A 84 -27.16 19.46 23.02
C ASN A 84 -27.08 18.34 21.97
N LEU A 85 -26.24 17.33 22.20
CA LEU A 85 -26.15 16.13 21.35
C LEU A 85 -27.21 15.07 21.71
N GLY A 86 -28.09 15.33 22.69
CA GLY A 86 -29.06 14.37 23.19
C GLY A 86 -28.50 13.37 24.21
N PHE A 87 -27.30 13.59 24.74
CA PHE A 87 -26.62 12.77 25.76
C PHE A 87 -26.64 13.42 27.16
N GLY A 88 -27.63 14.27 27.46
CA GLY A 88 -27.70 15.01 28.72
C GLY A 88 -27.68 14.13 29.99
N ASN A 89 -28.25 12.94 29.91
CA ASN A 89 -28.29 11.97 31.02
C ASN A 89 -27.06 11.04 31.08
N PHE A 90 -26.17 11.07 30.08
CA PHE A 90 -24.98 10.21 30.04
C PHE A 90 -24.09 10.38 31.29
N PRO A 91 -23.77 11.60 31.78
CA PRO A 91 -23.00 11.78 33.01
C PRO A 91 -23.63 11.16 34.25
N ASN A 92 -24.96 11.25 34.38
CA ASN A 92 -25.69 10.69 35.51
C ASN A 92 -25.68 9.17 35.48
N LYS A 93 -25.96 8.59 34.30
CA LYS A 93 -25.90 7.14 34.12
C LYS A 93 -24.49 6.60 34.32
N LEU A 94 -23.47 7.30 33.83
CA LEU A 94 -22.08 6.93 34.06
C LEU A 94 -21.75 6.87 35.55
N LYS A 95 -22.21 7.85 36.33
CA LYS A 95 -22.04 7.87 37.79
C LYS A 95 -22.76 6.71 38.49
N GLU A 96 -23.96 6.38 38.04
CA GLU A 96 -24.73 5.24 38.54
C GLU A 96 -24.00 3.92 38.29
N VAL A 97 -23.52 3.70 37.06
CA VAL A 97 -22.90 2.44 36.64
C VAL A 97 -21.48 2.27 37.18
N LEU A 98 -20.67 3.32 37.16
CA LEU A 98 -19.24 3.26 37.50
C LEU A 98 -18.92 3.81 38.90
N GLY A 99 -19.88 4.41 39.60
CA GLY A 99 -19.67 5.01 40.93
C GLY A 99 -18.78 6.27 40.93
N VAL A 100 -18.40 6.79 39.76
CA VAL A 100 -17.51 7.96 39.62
C VAL A 100 -18.20 9.12 38.90
N SER A 101 -17.91 10.34 39.32
CA SER A 101 -18.43 11.52 38.63
C SER A 101 -17.84 11.61 37.21
N TYR A 102 -18.59 12.18 36.27
CA TYR A 102 -18.08 12.39 34.90
C TYR A 102 -16.75 13.16 34.86
N GLY A 103 -16.55 14.12 35.77
CA GLY A 103 -15.28 14.84 35.90
C GLY A 103 -14.12 13.91 36.27
N LYS A 104 -14.28 13.14 37.35
CA LYS A 104 -13.27 12.18 37.84
C LYS A 104 -13.00 11.07 36.83
N TRP A 105 -14.06 10.53 36.24
CA TRP A 105 -13.96 9.49 35.21
C TRP A 105 -13.13 9.97 34.02
N LYS A 106 -13.35 11.19 33.51
CA LYS A 106 -12.54 11.74 32.41
C LYS A 106 -11.05 11.83 32.76
N GLU A 107 -10.74 12.21 34.00
CA GLU A 107 -9.35 12.27 34.47
C GLU A 107 -8.72 10.87 34.52
N GLU A 108 -9.47 9.88 35.02
CA GLU A 108 -9.03 8.48 35.09
C GLU A 108 -8.80 7.86 33.71
N GLN A 109 -9.65 8.19 32.73
CA GLN A 109 -9.52 7.69 31.37
C GLN A 109 -8.38 8.34 30.57
N ARG A 110 -7.77 9.41 31.11
CA ARG A 110 -6.67 10.16 30.47
C ARG A 110 -6.98 10.60 29.03
N TYR A 111 -8.21 11.00 28.74
CA TYR A 111 -8.59 11.40 27.37
C TYR A 111 -7.85 12.64 26.84
N TYR A 112 -7.26 13.44 27.72
CA TYR A 112 -6.32 14.51 27.37
C TYR A 112 -5.06 14.01 26.66
N ASP A 113 -4.81 12.70 26.71
CA ASP A 113 -3.73 12.04 25.99
C ASP A 113 -4.12 11.67 24.56
N PHE A 114 -5.32 12.00 24.06
CA PHE A 114 -5.69 11.71 22.68
C PHE A 114 -5.80 12.97 21.81
N LYS A 115 -5.36 12.84 20.56
CA LYS A 115 -5.39 13.92 19.57
C LYS A 115 -5.83 13.38 18.22
N LYS A 116 -6.70 14.13 17.53
CA LYS A 116 -7.05 13.85 16.13
C LYS A 116 -5.88 14.20 15.23
N CYS A 117 -5.41 13.24 14.45
CA CYS A 117 -4.45 13.51 13.38
C CYS A 117 -5.12 14.34 12.28
N ASN A 118 -4.48 15.43 11.86
CA ASN A 118 -4.98 16.29 10.79
C ASN A 118 -4.95 15.68 9.38
N ARG A 119 -4.28 14.53 9.20
CA ARG A 119 -4.19 13.80 7.92
C ARG A 119 -5.22 12.67 7.91
N CYS A 120 -4.94 11.56 8.61
CA CYS A 120 -5.84 10.40 8.61
C CYS A 120 -7.15 10.59 9.39
N GLY A 121 -7.32 11.69 10.13
CA GLY A 121 -8.53 11.94 10.93
C GLY A 121 -8.71 11.04 12.15
N GLN A 122 -7.81 10.06 12.38
CA GLN A 122 -7.88 9.15 13.51
C GLN A 122 -7.53 9.85 14.83
N PHE A 123 -8.21 9.45 15.89
CA PHE A 123 -7.90 9.85 17.27
C PHE A 123 -6.88 8.87 17.84
N LEU A 124 -5.67 9.37 18.11
CA LEU A 124 -4.54 8.56 18.55
C LEU A 124 -3.96 9.13 19.86
N PRO A 125 -3.30 8.30 20.69
CA PRO A 125 -2.55 8.76 21.85
C PRO A 125 -1.50 9.84 21.47
N ASN A 126 -1.18 10.76 22.37
CA ASN A 126 -0.26 11.87 22.17
C ASN A 126 1.17 11.37 21.89
N GLU A 127 1.51 10.18 22.37
CA GLU A 127 2.74 9.47 22.09
C GLU A 127 2.90 9.19 20.59
N GLU A 128 1.79 9.00 19.87
CA GLU A 128 1.75 8.84 18.41
C GLU A 128 2.02 10.16 17.67
N PHE A 129 2.27 11.26 18.38
CA PHE A 129 2.65 12.54 17.80
C PHE A 129 4.06 12.93 18.26
N GLU A 130 4.83 13.55 17.38
CA GLU A 130 6.14 14.11 17.78
C GLU A 130 5.94 15.41 18.53
N LYS A 131 6.69 15.60 19.62
CA LYS A 131 6.79 16.89 20.31
C LYS A 131 7.54 17.90 19.43
N LYS A 132 7.01 19.11 19.31
CA LYS A 132 7.66 20.26 18.68
C LYS A 132 8.88 20.62 19.52
N LYS A 133 10.06 20.68 18.89
CA LYS A 133 11.29 21.16 19.53
C LYS A 133 11.04 22.56 20.11
N GLY A 134 11.49 22.80 21.35
CA GLY A 134 11.35 24.09 22.04
C GLY A 134 10.04 24.29 22.83
N PHE A 135 9.13 23.31 22.85
CA PHE A 135 7.84 23.40 23.57
C PHE A 135 7.75 22.48 24.79
N GLU A 136 8.88 22.03 25.33
CA GLU A 136 8.94 21.07 26.44
C GLU A 136 8.21 21.53 27.71
N LYS A 137 8.07 22.85 27.91
CA LYS A 137 7.39 23.44 29.08
C LYS A 137 5.88 23.69 28.90
N GLN A 138 5.32 23.60 27.69
CA GLN A 138 3.89 23.90 27.45
C GLN A 138 3.04 22.63 27.35
N LYS A 139 2.11 22.43 28.30
CA LYS A 139 1.34 21.17 28.45
C LYS A 139 0.35 20.83 27.32
N ARG A 140 -0.10 21.78 26.48
CA ARG A 140 -1.21 21.53 25.52
C ARG A 140 -0.89 21.78 24.03
N SER A 141 0.11 22.59 23.68
CA SER A 141 0.46 22.92 22.28
C SER A 141 1.70 22.18 21.74
N ALA A 142 2.32 21.33 22.57
CA ALA A 142 3.63 20.76 22.30
C ALA A 142 3.65 19.70 21.21
N TYR A 143 2.53 19.07 20.85
CA TYR A 143 2.53 18.00 19.84
C TYR A 143 2.25 18.52 18.43
N ARG A 144 2.88 17.93 17.41
CA ARG A 144 2.56 18.18 16.00
C ARG A 144 1.11 17.78 15.68
N SER A 145 0.52 18.34 14.62
CA SER A 145 -0.86 18.06 14.21
C SER A 145 -1.03 16.71 13.49
N MET A 146 0.06 16.17 12.97
CA MET A 146 0.11 14.91 12.23
C MET A 146 0.76 13.81 13.08
N CYS A 147 0.15 12.62 13.10
CA CYS A 147 0.72 11.47 13.80
C CYS A 147 2.02 11.00 13.12
N ARG A 148 2.84 10.23 13.84
CA ARG A 148 4.13 9.71 13.40
C ARG A 148 3.98 8.91 12.11
N ASN A 149 2.97 8.04 12.03
CA ASN A 149 2.69 7.24 10.84
C ASN A 149 2.42 8.11 9.61
N CYS A 150 1.41 8.98 9.68
CA CYS A 150 1.09 9.89 8.58
C CYS A 150 2.28 10.78 8.18
N ARG A 151 3.10 11.23 9.14
CA ARG A 151 4.28 12.03 8.85
C ARG A 151 5.38 11.22 8.19
N ASN A 152 5.63 10.00 8.65
CA ASN A 152 6.57 9.08 8.01
C ASN A 152 6.15 8.81 6.57
N ASP A 153 4.85 8.64 6.31
CA ASP A 153 4.33 8.51 4.96
C ASP A 153 4.54 9.78 4.12
N VAL A 154 4.28 10.99 4.64
CA VAL A 154 4.59 12.25 3.92
C VAL A 154 6.08 12.33 3.61
N LYS A 155 6.94 12.06 4.60
CA LYS A 155 8.40 12.11 4.47
C LYS A 155 8.87 11.13 3.40
N ARG A 156 8.33 9.91 3.40
CA ARG A 156 8.64 8.90 2.40
C ARG A 156 8.18 9.32 1.00
N ILE A 157 6.96 9.84 0.85
CA ILE A 157 6.45 10.38 -0.43
C ILE A 157 7.38 11.49 -0.95
N SER A 158 7.80 12.42 -0.07
CA SER A 158 8.73 13.49 -0.45
C SER A 158 10.09 12.94 -0.89
N ILE A 159 10.62 11.93 -0.21
CA ILE A 159 11.86 11.24 -0.61
C ILE A 159 11.71 10.58 -1.98
N TYR A 160 10.57 9.93 -2.24
CA TYR A 160 10.30 9.32 -3.55
C TYR A 160 10.12 10.34 -4.67
N ASP A 161 9.44 11.44 -4.40
CA ASP A 161 9.29 12.54 -5.37
C ASP A 161 10.66 13.09 -5.77
N LYS A 162 11.54 13.35 -4.79
CA LYS A 162 12.92 13.76 -5.04
C LYS A 162 13.68 12.71 -5.87
N LYS A 163 13.61 11.43 -5.48
CA LYS A 163 14.24 10.32 -6.20
C LYS A 163 13.75 10.22 -7.64
N TYR A 164 12.44 10.28 -7.86
CA TYR A 164 11.81 10.26 -9.18
C TYR A 164 12.30 11.42 -10.04
N ARG A 165 12.22 12.65 -9.53
CA ARG A 165 12.66 13.85 -10.23
C ARG A 165 14.14 13.79 -10.57
N LEU A 166 14.98 13.35 -9.65
CA LEU A 166 16.41 13.19 -9.87
C LEU A 166 16.67 12.20 -11.00
N ILE A 167 16.09 10.99 -10.92
CA ILE A 167 16.34 9.97 -11.94
C ILE A 167 15.79 10.41 -13.30
N LYS A 168 14.56 10.93 -13.34
CA LYS A 168 13.89 11.35 -14.57
C LYS A 168 14.57 12.52 -15.25
N ASN A 169 14.88 13.58 -14.51
CA ASN A 169 15.28 14.85 -15.09
C ASN A 169 16.80 14.98 -15.20
N ILE A 170 17.57 14.31 -14.34
CA ILE A 170 19.03 14.43 -14.28
C ILE A 170 19.71 13.17 -14.83
N LEU A 171 19.15 11.98 -14.59
CA LEU A 171 19.81 10.71 -14.89
C LEU A 171 19.15 9.90 -16.02
N GLY A 172 18.42 10.57 -16.92
CA GLY A 172 17.88 9.97 -18.14
C GLY A 172 16.63 9.09 -17.97
N GLY A 173 16.08 8.99 -16.76
CA GLY A 173 14.77 8.38 -16.50
C GLY A 173 14.69 6.86 -16.68
N LYS A 174 15.83 6.17 -16.74
CA LYS A 174 15.91 4.71 -16.91
C LYS A 174 17.03 4.13 -16.06
N CYS A 175 17.01 2.82 -15.86
CA CYS A 175 18.15 2.10 -15.30
C CYS A 175 19.33 2.18 -16.27
N TYR A 176 20.48 2.59 -15.77
CA TYR A 176 21.70 2.75 -16.56
C TYR A 176 22.11 1.44 -17.27
N ASP A 177 21.98 0.28 -16.61
CA ASP A 177 22.43 -1.00 -17.15
C ASP A 177 21.43 -1.69 -18.08
N CYS A 178 20.17 -1.82 -17.65
CA CYS A 178 19.18 -2.63 -18.37
C CYS A 178 18.14 -1.82 -19.13
N GLY A 179 18.17 -0.48 -19.03
CA GLY A 179 17.22 0.39 -19.69
C GLY A 179 15.79 0.33 -19.14
N ALA A 180 15.53 -0.42 -18.05
CA ALA A 180 14.23 -0.44 -17.39
C ALA A 180 13.77 0.98 -17.04
N ASP A 181 12.48 1.25 -17.19
CA ASP A 181 11.86 2.51 -16.81
C ASP A 181 11.64 2.61 -15.28
N LEU A 182 11.06 3.73 -14.84
CA LEU A 182 10.83 4.01 -13.42
C LEU A 182 9.62 3.28 -12.83
N THR A 183 9.08 2.28 -13.50
CA THR A 183 7.91 1.54 -12.99
C THR A 183 8.19 0.79 -11.69
N GLY A 184 9.46 0.43 -11.45
CA GLY A 184 9.93 -0.14 -10.20
C GLY A 184 10.69 0.86 -9.32
N LEU A 185 10.27 2.15 -9.25
CA LEU A 185 11.03 3.22 -8.58
C LEU A 185 11.49 2.85 -7.16
N ASP A 186 10.69 2.07 -6.43
CA ASP A 186 11.02 1.55 -5.10
C ASP A 186 12.33 0.74 -5.09
N GLY A 187 12.51 -0.09 -6.11
CA GLY A 187 13.71 -0.90 -6.29
C GLY A 187 14.91 -0.13 -6.83
N TYR A 188 14.81 1.15 -7.21
CA TYR A 188 15.98 1.87 -7.72
C TYR A 188 17.00 2.19 -6.63
N GLU A 189 18.28 2.10 -6.95
CA GLU A 189 19.37 2.50 -6.08
C GLU A 189 20.36 3.39 -6.85
N PHE A 190 21.14 4.13 -6.08
CA PHE A 190 22.13 5.07 -6.59
C PHE A 190 23.51 4.46 -6.42
N HIS A 191 24.16 4.18 -7.55
CA HIS A 191 25.46 3.54 -7.59
C HIS A 191 26.54 4.56 -7.94
N HIS A 192 27.64 4.54 -7.21
CA HIS A 192 28.79 5.40 -7.48
C HIS A 192 29.64 4.74 -8.56
N LEU A 193 29.89 5.45 -9.66
CA LEU A 193 30.79 4.94 -10.71
C LEU A 193 32.24 4.86 -10.25
N PHE A 194 32.63 5.77 -9.35
CA PHE A 194 34.00 5.95 -8.85
C PHE A 194 33.94 5.98 -7.32
N GLN A 195 34.48 4.95 -6.68
CA GLN A 195 34.37 4.78 -5.24
C GLN A 195 35.15 5.87 -4.47
N GLU A 196 36.23 6.38 -5.06
CA GLU A 196 37.06 7.47 -4.57
C GLU A 196 36.36 8.84 -4.57
N LEU A 197 35.31 9.01 -5.38
CA LEU A 197 34.50 10.24 -5.42
C LEU A 197 33.32 10.21 -4.44
N LYS A 198 33.07 9.07 -3.78
CA LYS A 198 31.94 8.90 -2.88
C LYS A 198 32.10 9.77 -1.63
N THR A 199 31.30 10.83 -1.55
CA THR A 199 31.23 11.72 -0.39
C THR A 199 30.11 11.33 0.57
N ALA A 200 29.02 10.76 0.05
CA ALA A 200 27.87 10.34 0.86
C ALA A 200 27.07 9.22 0.18
N THR A 201 26.10 8.67 0.90
CA THR A 201 25.14 7.69 0.40
C THR A 201 23.75 8.32 0.23
N TRP A 202 22.89 7.69 -0.57
CA TRP A 202 21.48 8.09 -0.67
C TRP A 202 20.79 8.17 0.70
N ARG A 203 21.13 7.28 1.64
CA ARG A 203 20.55 7.26 2.99
C ARG A 203 20.84 8.55 3.76
N GLU A 204 22.02 9.12 3.56
CA GLU A 204 22.49 10.34 4.25
C GLU A 204 21.95 11.61 3.58
N ILE A 205 21.82 11.61 2.25
CA ILE A 205 21.47 12.82 1.49
C ILE A 205 19.97 12.96 1.17
N LYS A 206 19.16 11.89 1.25
CA LYS A 206 17.71 11.94 0.87
C LYS A 206 16.86 12.95 1.64
N GLU A 207 17.32 13.40 2.81
CA GLU A 207 16.63 14.39 3.64
C GLU A 207 17.03 15.83 3.34
N LYS A 208 18.12 16.04 2.58
CA LYS A 208 18.61 17.35 2.12
C LYS A 208 17.64 18.00 1.14
N ASN A 209 17.81 19.29 0.86
CA ASN A 209 17.00 19.95 -0.16
C ASN A 209 17.29 19.37 -1.56
N TYR A 210 16.44 19.64 -2.55
CA TYR A 210 16.55 18.98 -3.85
C TYR A 210 17.82 19.40 -4.60
N GLU A 211 18.23 20.64 -4.42
CA GLU A 211 19.40 21.26 -5.04
C GLU A 211 20.69 20.60 -4.52
N GLU A 212 20.84 20.45 -3.21
CA GLU A 212 21.94 19.72 -2.57
C GLU A 212 22.04 18.27 -3.09
N ILE A 213 20.89 17.62 -3.31
CA ILE A 213 20.85 16.24 -3.82
C ILE A 213 21.34 16.18 -5.28
N VAL A 214 20.96 17.16 -6.11
CA VAL A 214 21.41 17.24 -7.51
C VAL A 214 22.91 17.50 -7.57
N GLU A 215 23.43 18.44 -6.77
CA GLU A 215 24.86 18.72 -6.67
C GLU A 215 25.67 17.48 -6.26
N TRP A 216 25.22 16.79 -5.21
CA TRP A 216 25.81 15.52 -4.77
C TRP A 216 25.83 14.49 -5.91
N THR A 217 24.71 14.33 -6.62
CA THR A 217 24.59 13.33 -7.70
C THR A 217 25.60 13.56 -8.82
N ILE A 218 25.82 14.84 -9.19
CA ILE A 218 26.77 15.24 -10.24
C ILE A 218 28.21 15.06 -9.75
N HIS A 219 28.51 15.56 -8.55
CA HIS A 219 29.84 15.51 -7.94
C HIS A 219 30.32 14.06 -7.77
N ASP A 220 29.49 13.21 -7.16
CA ASP A 220 29.82 11.81 -6.85
C ASP A 220 29.66 10.88 -8.08
N ARG A 221 29.30 11.44 -9.26
CA ARG A 221 29.10 10.72 -10.53
C ARG A 221 28.21 9.48 -10.36
N VAL A 222 27.05 9.72 -9.75
CA VAL A 222 26.09 8.68 -9.40
C VAL A 222 25.25 8.29 -10.62
N ILE A 223 25.02 6.99 -10.80
CA ILE A 223 24.09 6.45 -11.80
C ILE A 223 22.88 5.76 -11.15
N PRO A 224 21.70 5.76 -11.81
CA PRO A 224 20.53 5.07 -11.32
C PRO A 224 20.53 3.61 -11.80
N LEU A 225 20.40 2.67 -10.86
CA LEU A 225 20.26 1.25 -11.17
C LEU A 225 18.97 0.70 -10.59
N CYS A 226 18.25 -0.17 -11.31
CA CYS A 226 17.24 -0.99 -10.65
C CYS A 226 17.93 -1.94 -9.66
N GLY A 227 17.25 -2.37 -8.61
CA GLY A 227 17.78 -3.20 -7.53
C GLY A 227 18.44 -4.47 -8.04
N ASN A 228 17.84 -5.10 -9.06
CA ASN A 228 18.44 -6.28 -9.70
C ASN A 228 19.81 -5.99 -10.33
N CYS A 229 19.99 -4.84 -11.00
CA CYS A 229 21.28 -4.44 -11.57
C CYS A 229 22.25 -3.95 -10.50
N HIS A 230 21.74 -3.24 -9.48
CA HIS A 230 22.57 -2.75 -8.38
C HIS A 230 23.23 -3.91 -7.62
N VAL A 231 22.44 -4.90 -7.20
CA VAL A 231 22.95 -6.09 -6.50
C VAL A 231 23.87 -6.92 -7.40
N LYS A 232 23.59 -6.99 -8.70
CA LYS A 232 24.48 -7.66 -9.66
C LYS A 232 25.84 -6.95 -9.75
N ARG A 233 25.88 -5.62 -9.85
CA ARG A 233 27.12 -4.83 -9.93
C ARG A 233 27.96 -4.92 -8.67
N THR A 234 27.32 -4.95 -7.49
CA THR A 234 28.05 -5.02 -6.22
C THR A 234 28.52 -6.42 -5.87
N ALA A 235 28.08 -7.46 -6.58
CA ALA A 235 28.48 -8.84 -6.38
C ALA A 235 29.81 -9.19 -7.09
N THR A 236 30.89 -8.46 -6.78
CA THR A 236 32.20 -8.58 -7.45
C THR A 236 32.73 -10.01 -7.51
N VAL A 237 32.70 -10.75 -6.39
CA VAL A 237 33.17 -12.14 -6.35
C VAL A 237 32.32 -13.05 -7.25
N PHE A 238 31.00 -12.85 -7.29
CA PHE A 238 30.13 -13.62 -8.19
C PHE A 238 30.47 -13.33 -9.65
N LEU A 239 30.71 -12.06 -10.01
CA LEU A 239 31.02 -11.68 -11.39
C LEU A 239 32.35 -12.27 -11.86
N ILE A 240 33.39 -12.22 -11.02
CA ILE A 240 34.71 -12.79 -11.32
C ILE A 240 34.63 -14.32 -11.45
N GLN A 241 33.86 -14.97 -10.57
CA GLN A 241 33.78 -16.43 -10.47
C GLN A 241 32.53 -17.01 -11.16
N LYS A 242 31.88 -16.23 -12.04
CA LYS A 242 30.57 -16.57 -12.61
C LYS A 242 30.59 -17.89 -13.36
N GLU A 243 31.65 -18.16 -14.12
CA GLU A 243 31.80 -19.37 -14.92
C GLU A 243 31.81 -20.63 -14.05
N LEU A 244 32.58 -20.62 -12.95
CA LEU A 244 32.60 -21.71 -11.99
C LEU A 244 31.24 -21.84 -11.28
N ILE A 245 30.70 -20.74 -10.76
CA ILE A 245 29.45 -20.75 -9.99
C ILE A 245 28.26 -21.24 -10.83
N LEU A 246 28.25 -20.94 -12.13
CA LEU A 246 27.18 -21.31 -13.06
C LEU A 246 27.51 -22.54 -13.93
N LEU A 247 28.61 -23.24 -13.64
CA LEU A 247 28.99 -24.45 -14.37
C LEU A 247 27.81 -25.46 -14.37
N GLU A 248 27.42 -25.95 -15.54
CA GLU A 248 26.16 -26.70 -15.72
C GLU A 248 26.16 -28.02 -14.94
N ASN A 249 27.26 -28.76 -15.03
CA ASN A 249 27.48 -30.02 -14.33
C ASN A 249 28.12 -29.83 -12.93
N LEU A 250 28.14 -28.62 -12.36
CA LEU A 250 28.78 -28.39 -11.05
C LEU A 250 28.27 -29.34 -9.95
N PHE A 251 26.99 -29.68 -9.99
CA PHE A 251 26.36 -30.55 -8.98
C PHE A 251 26.45 -32.05 -9.31
N THR A 252 27.18 -32.44 -10.36
CA THR A 252 27.55 -33.86 -10.58
C THR A 252 28.83 -34.23 -9.84
N PHE A 253 29.59 -33.25 -9.36
CA PHE A 253 30.80 -33.44 -8.56
C PHE A 253 30.43 -33.64 -7.08
N SER A 254 31.26 -34.40 -6.38
CA SER A 254 31.24 -34.51 -4.92
C SER A 254 31.60 -33.17 -4.25
N SER A 255 31.27 -33.04 -2.95
CA SER A 255 31.59 -31.82 -2.20
C SER A 255 33.10 -31.57 -2.13
N GLN A 256 33.91 -32.63 -2.04
CA GLN A 256 35.37 -32.54 -2.05
C GLN A 256 35.90 -32.05 -3.41
N GLU A 257 35.37 -32.58 -4.51
CA GLU A 257 35.75 -32.14 -5.86
C GLU A 257 35.38 -30.68 -6.11
N ILE A 258 34.19 -30.25 -5.68
CA ILE A 258 33.79 -28.83 -5.76
C ILE A 258 34.75 -27.96 -4.95
N ASP A 259 35.16 -28.38 -3.74
CA ASP A 259 36.09 -27.61 -2.91
C ASP A 259 37.50 -27.50 -3.52
N VAL A 260 37.94 -28.52 -4.27
CA VAL A 260 39.19 -28.48 -5.07
C VAL A 260 39.03 -27.48 -6.22
N LEU A 261 37.96 -27.57 -7.00
CA LEU A 261 37.68 -26.63 -8.10
C LEU A 261 37.62 -25.17 -7.62
N ILE A 262 36.99 -24.92 -6.47
CA ILE A 262 36.97 -23.58 -5.86
C ILE A 262 38.39 -23.16 -5.46
N ALA A 263 39.19 -24.04 -4.86
CA ALA A 263 40.55 -23.69 -4.44
C ALA A 263 41.43 -23.31 -5.63
N GLU A 264 41.39 -24.10 -6.71
CA GLU A 264 42.13 -23.84 -7.95
C GLU A 264 41.69 -22.52 -8.59
N ARG A 265 40.38 -22.29 -8.76
CA ARG A 265 39.86 -21.09 -9.41
C ARG A 265 40.04 -19.82 -8.55
N VAL A 266 40.03 -19.93 -7.23
CA VAL A 266 40.29 -18.77 -6.35
C VAL A 266 41.77 -18.38 -6.40
N GLU A 267 42.67 -19.36 -6.51
CA GLU A 267 44.10 -19.09 -6.62
C GLU A 267 44.44 -18.27 -7.86
N GLU A 268 43.82 -18.60 -9.00
CA GLU A 268 43.98 -17.88 -10.26
C GLU A 268 43.61 -16.38 -10.17
N TYR A 269 42.65 -16.02 -9.31
CA TYR A 269 42.17 -14.64 -9.14
C TYR A 269 42.50 -14.05 -7.76
N ARG A 270 43.47 -14.62 -7.04
CA ARG A 270 43.79 -14.25 -5.65
C ARG A 270 43.99 -12.73 -5.49
N ASP A 271 44.64 -12.07 -6.45
CA ASP A 271 44.90 -10.63 -6.43
C ASP A 271 43.63 -9.77 -6.53
N GLN A 272 42.55 -10.28 -7.13
CA GLN A 272 41.32 -9.54 -7.35
C GLN A 272 40.28 -9.75 -6.24
N ILE A 273 40.23 -10.97 -5.65
CA ILE A 273 39.18 -11.35 -4.69
C ILE A 273 39.71 -11.68 -3.28
N GLY A 274 41.02 -11.68 -3.06
CA GLY A 274 41.63 -12.06 -1.80
C GLY A 274 41.21 -13.47 -1.37
N SER A 275 40.78 -13.63 -0.11
CA SER A 275 40.28 -14.92 0.44
C SER A 275 38.84 -15.24 0.01
N GLY A 276 38.54 -15.13 -1.29
CA GLY A 276 37.21 -15.28 -1.87
C GLY A 276 36.57 -16.68 -1.76
N LYS A 277 37.32 -17.71 -1.32
CA LYS A 277 36.87 -19.11 -1.24
C LYS A 277 35.53 -19.29 -0.54
N ASN A 278 35.35 -18.68 0.63
CA ASN A 278 34.10 -18.80 1.38
C ASN A 278 32.93 -18.11 0.66
N GLN A 279 33.17 -16.98 -0.02
CA GLN A 279 32.12 -16.30 -0.77
C GLN A 279 31.69 -17.11 -2.00
N VAL A 280 32.63 -17.71 -2.73
CA VAL A 280 32.32 -18.61 -3.86
C VAL A 280 31.48 -19.80 -3.39
N ARG A 281 31.87 -20.43 -2.27
CA ARG A 281 31.09 -21.51 -1.64
C ARG A 281 29.67 -21.07 -1.29
N LYS A 282 29.51 -19.89 -0.68
CA LYS A 282 28.18 -19.32 -0.37
C LYS A 282 27.33 -19.10 -1.63
N TRP A 283 27.92 -18.68 -2.75
CA TRP A 283 27.19 -18.53 -4.02
C TRP A 283 26.77 -19.87 -4.62
N ILE A 284 27.64 -20.87 -4.59
CA ILE A 284 27.32 -22.23 -5.06
C ILE A 284 26.20 -22.84 -4.22
N LYS A 285 26.29 -22.73 -2.88
CA LYS A 285 25.20 -23.13 -1.96
C LYS A 285 23.90 -22.39 -2.28
N LYS A 286 23.95 -21.07 -2.51
CA LYS A 286 22.76 -20.28 -2.87
C LYS A 286 22.12 -20.78 -4.15
N ARG A 287 22.92 -21.03 -5.20
CA ARG A 287 22.43 -21.59 -6.47
C ARG A 287 21.74 -22.93 -6.24
N PHE A 288 22.38 -23.82 -5.48
CA PHE A 288 21.84 -25.14 -5.18
C PHE A 288 20.48 -25.04 -4.47
N VAL A 289 20.42 -24.35 -3.34
CA VAL A 289 19.19 -24.19 -2.53
C VAL A 289 18.07 -23.56 -3.35
N PHE A 290 18.35 -22.50 -4.12
CA PHE A 290 17.33 -21.84 -4.93
C PHE A 290 16.85 -22.69 -6.10
N LEU A 291 17.70 -23.55 -6.67
CA LEU A 291 17.28 -24.53 -7.68
C LEU A 291 16.32 -25.57 -7.09
N GLN A 292 16.64 -26.10 -5.91
CA GLN A 292 15.83 -27.14 -5.26
C GLN A 292 14.46 -26.63 -4.82
N LEU A 293 14.42 -25.49 -4.12
CA LEU A 293 13.18 -25.01 -3.51
C LEU A 293 12.30 -24.16 -4.44
N PHE A 294 12.92 -23.43 -5.36
CA PHE A 294 12.23 -22.38 -6.13
C PHE A 294 12.42 -22.52 -7.64
N PHE A 295 12.85 -23.68 -8.12
CA PHE A 295 13.17 -23.94 -9.54
C PHE A 295 14.14 -22.89 -10.12
N GLY A 296 14.99 -22.34 -9.26
CA GLY A 296 16.01 -21.35 -9.61
C GLY A 296 15.47 -20.04 -10.17
N LYS A 297 14.24 -19.62 -9.84
CA LYS A 297 13.63 -18.39 -10.37
C LYS A 297 12.96 -17.55 -9.30
N CYS A 298 12.84 -16.25 -9.59
CA CYS A 298 12.00 -15.34 -8.84
C CYS A 298 10.53 -15.74 -8.99
N VAL A 299 9.85 -15.99 -7.87
CA VAL A 299 8.42 -16.33 -7.84
C VAL A 299 7.56 -15.15 -8.34
N GLY A 300 7.94 -13.91 -7.99
CA GLY A 300 7.14 -12.73 -8.32
C GLY A 300 7.13 -12.36 -9.81
N CYS A 301 8.26 -12.48 -10.52
CA CYS A 301 8.33 -12.05 -11.93
C CYS A 301 8.71 -13.14 -12.92
N GLY A 302 9.25 -14.28 -12.49
CA GLY A 302 9.75 -15.36 -13.35
C GLY A 302 10.97 -15.00 -14.22
N LYS A 303 11.28 -13.71 -14.42
CA LYS A 303 12.32 -13.21 -15.34
C LYS A 303 13.74 -13.37 -14.80
N ILE A 304 13.91 -13.24 -13.48
CA ILE A 304 15.22 -13.38 -12.84
C ILE A 304 15.40 -14.82 -12.39
N THR A 305 16.51 -15.43 -12.82
CA THR A 305 16.88 -16.81 -12.52
C THR A 305 18.27 -16.89 -11.94
N VAL A 306 18.61 -18.04 -11.35
CA VAL A 306 19.98 -18.33 -10.87
C VAL A 306 21.01 -18.25 -12.01
N TYR A 307 20.60 -18.47 -13.25
CA TYR A 307 21.50 -18.47 -14.41
C TYR A 307 21.75 -17.06 -14.97
N ASN A 308 20.76 -16.16 -14.93
CA ASN A 308 20.92 -14.82 -15.49
C ASN A 308 21.33 -13.75 -14.45
N ASN A 309 20.90 -13.90 -13.19
CA ASN A 309 21.18 -12.95 -12.11
C ASN A 309 20.92 -13.53 -10.70
N LEU A 310 21.64 -14.61 -10.34
CA LEU A 310 21.63 -15.18 -8.97
C LEU A 310 21.83 -14.16 -7.84
N PRO A 311 22.70 -13.13 -7.98
CA PRO A 311 22.88 -12.13 -6.93
C PRO A 311 21.58 -11.45 -6.52
N ALA A 312 20.72 -11.13 -7.49
CA ALA A 312 19.47 -10.43 -7.24
C ALA A 312 18.41 -11.27 -6.53
N LEU A 313 18.52 -12.60 -6.49
CA LEU A 313 17.55 -13.44 -5.78
C LEU A 313 17.73 -13.35 -4.26
N GLN A 314 16.64 -13.18 -3.52
CA GLN A 314 16.60 -13.00 -2.07
C GLN A 314 15.47 -13.84 -1.50
N LEU A 315 15.61 -14.23 -0.23
CA LEU A 315 14.52 -14.86 0.52
C LEU A 315 13.56 -13.78 1.03
N HIS A 316 12.27 -14.07 0.96
CA HIS A 316 11.20 -13.25 1.48
C HIS A 316 10.26 -14.08 2.34
N HIS A 317 10.09 -13.70 3.60
CA HIS A 317 9.14 -14.33 4.52
C HIS A 317 7.70 -13.97 4.15
N LEU A 318 6.84 -14.96 3.93
CA LEU A 318 5.41 -14.72 3.63
C LEU A 318 4.64 -14.20 4.86
N PHE A 319 4.99 -14.68 6.06
CA PHE A 319 4.30 -14.35 7.32
C PHE A 319 5.29 -13.90 8.40
N PRO A 320 5.99 -12.77 8.21
CA PRO A 320 7.06 -12.35 9.10
C PRO A 320 6.58 -12.08 10.54
N GLU A 321 5.33 -11.74 10.77
CA GLU A 321 4.77 -11.50 12.10
C GLU A 321 4.60 -12.76 12.96
N LEU A 322 4.63 -13.96 12.35
CA LEU A 322 4.50 -15.24 13.05
C LEU A 322 5.83 -15.82 13.51
N LEU A 323 6.95 -15.19 13.12
CA LEU A 323 8.29 -15.72 13.33
C LEU A 323 9.00 -14.99 14.47
N GLU A 324 9.53 -15.75 15.43
CA GLU A 324 10.40 -15.23 16.50
C GLU A 324 11.75 -14.76 15.94
N THR A 325 12.31 -15.52 15.00
CA THR A 325 13.56 -15.24 14.29
C THR A 325 13.32 -15.24 12.78
N LYS A 326 14.05 -14.39 12.06
CA LYS A 326 13.91 -14.23 10.60
C LYS A 326 15.26 -14.37 9.95
N HIS A 327 15.56 -15.56 9.44
CA HIS A 327 16.85 -15.77 8.80
C HIS A 327 16.88 -15.13 7.41
N LYS A 328 17.91 -14.33 7.16
CA LYS A 328 18.28 -13.90 5.81
C LYS A 328 19.19 -14.96 5.20
N TRP A 329 19.36 -14.93 3.88
CA TRP A 329 20.30 -15.83 3.21
C TRP A 329 21.70 -15.82 3.84
N TYR A 330 22.21 -14.67 4.28
CA TYR A 330 23.53 -14.59 4.90
C TYR A 330 23.64 -15.43 6.19
N ASP A 331 22.56 -15.52 6.96
CA ASP A 331 22.51 -16.27 8.21
C ASP A 331 22.50 -17.79 7.95
N LEU A 332 21.93 -18.19 6.80
CA LEU A 332 21.85 -19.58 6.35
C LEU A 332 23.07 -20.04 5.55
N ALA A 333 23.81 -19.11 4.94
CA ALA A 333 24.84 -19.44 3.95
C ALA A 333 26.02 -20.26 4.51
N ASP A 334 26.22 -20.23 5.83
CA ASP A 334 27.24 -21.03 6.53
C ASP A 334 26.73 -22.40 6.98
N LEU A 335 25.41 -22.62 7.02
CA LEU A 335 24.79 -23.90 7.38
C LEU A 335 24.90 -24.93 6.24
N ASP A 336 24.65 -26.19 6.56
CA ASP A 336 24.47 -27.23 5.56
C ASP A 336 23.25 -26.95 4.68
N CYS A 337 23.27 -27.45 3.44
CA CYS A 337 22.20 -27.16 2.48
C CYS A 337 20.86 -27.72 2.94
N GLU A 338 20.85 -28.91 3.55
CA GLU A 338 19.63 -29.53 4.11
C GLU A 338 19.03 -28.66 5.21
N ILE A 339 19.83 -28.30 6.23
CA ILE A 339 19.41 -27.41 7.32
C ILE A 339 18.91 -26.07 6.80
N SER A 340 19.60 -25.50 5.79
CA SER A 340 19.18 -24.25 5.15
C SER A 340 17.83 -24.40 4.47
N MET A 341 17.60 -25.50 3.76
CA MET A 341 16.34 -25.76 3.07
C MET A 341 15.18 -25.96 4.05
N ASP A 342 15.39 -26.76 5.10
CA ASP A 342 14.40 -26.99 6.15
C ASP A 342 14.01 -25.67 6.83
N THR A 343 15.01 -24.85 7.19
CA THR A 343 14.77 -23.53 7.79
C THR A 343 13.96 -22.62 6.85
N ILE A 344 14.28 -22.60 5.56
CA ILE A 344 13.54 -21.79 4.56
C ILE A 344 12.09 -22.25 4.43
N MET A 345 11.85 -23.57 4.48
CA MET A 345 10.50 -24.15 4.38
C MET A 345 9.69 -23.88 5.65
N ASP A 346 10.30 -24.07 6.83
CA ASP A 346 9.67 -23.81 8.14
C ASP A 346 9.31 -22.33 8.32
N GLU A 347 10.20 -21.43 7.89
CA GLU A 347 9.96 -19.98 7.88
C GLU A 347 9.03 -19.51 6.73
N GLN A 348 8.54 -20.44 5.91
CA GLN A 348 7.66 -20.18 4.77
C GLN A 348 8.19 -19.07 3.84
N CYS A 349 9.46 -19.18 3.47
CA CYS A 349 10.12 -18.24 2.60
C CYS A 349 9.85 -18.51 1.11
N VAL A 350 9.90 -17.46 0.30
CA VAL A 350 9.89 -17.53 -1.17
C VAL A 350 11.10 -16.81 -1.77
N ALA A 351 11.51 -17.22 -2.97
CA ALA A 351 12.55 -16.52 -3.73
C ALA A 351 11.98 -15.34 -4.51
N LEU A 352 12.44 -14.13 -4.19
CA LEU A 352 12.13 -12.91 -4.94
C LEU A 352 13.39 -12.26 -5.48
N CYS A 353 13.33 -11.66 -6.66
CA CYS A 353 14.40 -10.77 -7.10
C CYS A 353 14.35 -9.43 -6.35
N SER A 354 15.48 -8.72 -6.25
CA SER A 354 15.59 -7.46 -5.51
C SER A 354 14.54 -6.42 -5.91
N ASN A 355 14.16 -6.34 -7.19
CA ASN A 355 13.08 -5.46 -7.62
C ASN A 355 11.72 -5.88 -7.06
N CYS A 356 11.37 -7.17 -7.13
CA CYS A 356 10.12 -7.70 -6.59
C CYS A 356 10.08 -7.58 -5.06
N HIS A 357 11.19 -7.86 -4.39
CA HIS A 357 11.31 -7.73 -2.95
C HIS A 357 11.08 -6.28 -2.48
N SER A 358 11.65 -5.30 -3.20
CA SER A 358 11.40 -3.88 -2.92
C SER A 358 9.98 -3.45 -3.25
N ALA A 359 9.36 -4.03 -4.28
CA ALA A 359 7.97 -3.73 -4.66
C ALA A 359 6.96 -4.22 -3.62
N ILE A 360 7.13 -5.43 -3.08
CA ILE A 360 6.26 -5.96 -2.01
C ILE A 360 6.44 -5.16 -0.71
N GLY A 361 7.67 -4.77 -0.39
CA GLY A 361 7.93 -3.91 0.76
C GLY A 361 7.44 -2.47 0.58
N SER A 362 7.05 -2.07 -0.63
CA SER A 362 6.54 -0.74 -0.85
C SER A 362 5.06 -0.69 -0.46
N ARG A 363 4.76 0.10 0.58
CA ARG A 363 3.37 0.41 0.98
C ARG A 363 2.54 1.06 -0.14
N PHE A 364 3.10 1.24 -1.34
CA PHE A 364 2.37 1.55 -2.56
C PHE A 364 1.22 0.56 -2.77
N GLN A 365 1.47 -0.74 -2.61
CA GLN A 365 0.40 -1.74 -2.68
C GLN A 365 -0.62 -1.57 -1.55
N GLU A 366 -0.24 -1.15 -0.34
CA GLU A 366 -1.19 -0.97 0.78
C GLU A 366 -2.23 0.16 0.54
N LEU A 367 -1.96 1.11 -0.37
CA LEU A 367 -2.73 2.34 -0.57
C LEU A 367 -3.83 2.27 -1.65
N VAL A 368 -3.71 1.36 -2.62
CA VAL A 368 -4.71 1.15 -3.68
C VAL A 368 -5.29 -0.23 -3.47
N ASP A 369 -6.58 -0.38 -3.15
CA ASP A 369 -7.17 -1.70 -2.89
C ASP A 369 -7.76 -2.37 -4.13
N GLU A 370 -8.19 -1.57 -5.09
CA GLU A 370 -8.90 -2.05 -6.27
C GLU A 370 -8.55 -1.15 -7.47
N ILE A 371 -8.27 -1.77 -8.61
CA ILE A 371 -8.15 -1.06 -9.89
C ILE A 371 -9.38 -1.42 -10.71
N VAL A 372 -10.17 -0.42 -11.10
CA VAL A 372 -11.34 -0.64 -11.96
C VAL A 372 -11.01 -0.12 -13.35
N ILE A 373 -11.02 -1.00 -14.33
CA ILE A 373 -10.71 -0.68 -15.73
C ILE A 373 -12.03 -0.66 -16.49
N VAL A 374 -12.48 0.52 -16.91
CA VAL A 374 -13.72 0.69 -17.68
C VAL A 374 -13.37 0.79 -19.16
N GLY A 375 -13.93 -0.07 -20.00
CA GLY A 375 -13.59 -0.01 -21.42
C GLY A 375 -14.06 -1.20 -22.23
N HIS A 376 -13.63 -1.31 -23.48
CA HIS A 376 -13.99 -2.45 -24.31
C HIS A 376 -13.21 -3.69 -23.85
N ARG A 377 -13.89 -4.65 -23.24
CA ARG A 377 -13.28 -5.83 -22.60
C ARG A 377 -12.23 -6.52 -23.48
N MET A 378 -12.55 -6.77 -24.75
CA MET A 378 -11.64 -7.39 -25.71
C MET A 378 -10.33 -6.59 -25.89
N LEU A 379 -10.40 -5.25 -25.96
CA LEU A 379 -9.21 -4.40 -26.13
C LEU A 379 -8.39 -4.36 -24.83
N ILE A 380 -9.05 -4.34 -23.67
CA ILE A 380 -8.39 -4.42 -22.36
C ILE A 380 -7.63 -5.74 -22.23
N GLU A 381 -8.29 -6.86 -22.54
CA GLU A 381 -7.68 -8.18 -22.47
C GLU A 381 -6.52 -8.32 -23.47
N GLN A 382 -6.63 -7.71 -24.66
CA GLN A 382 -5.53 -7.70 -25.65
C GLN A 382 -4.33 -6.85 -25.22
N HIS A 383 -4.53 -5.66 -24.67
CA HIS A 383 -3.44 -4.72 -24.35
C HIS A 383 -2.90 -4.86 -22.94
N LEU A 384 -3.76 -5.20 -21.99
CA LEU A 384 -3.46 -5.24 -20.55
C LEU A 384 -3.72 -6.62 -19.93
N GLY A 385 -4.22 -7.61 -20.66
CA GLY A 385 -4.59 -8.91 -20.09
C GLY A 385 -3.44 -9.57 -19.31
N ASN A 386 -2.23 -9.60 -19.88
CA ASN A 386 -1.06 -10.13 -19.18
C ASN A 386 -0.72 -9.31 -17.93
N PHE A 387 -0.76 -7.98 -18.02
CA PHE A 387 -0.51 -7.10 -16.88
C PHE A 387 -1.54 -7.29 -15.76
N ILE A 388 -2.82 -7.37 -16.12
CA ILE A 388 -3.94 -7.58 -15.20
C ILE A 388 -3.83 -8.94 -14.50
N ASN A 389 -3.47 -9.99 -15.25
CA ASN A 389 -3.31 -11.34 -14.71
C ASN A 389 -2.09 -11.47 -13.80
N GLU A 390 -1.04 -10.68 -14.05
CA GLU A 390 0.17 -10.61 -13.22
C GLU A 390 0.05 -9.61 -12.06
N PHE A 391 -1.03 -8.81 -12.00
CA PHE A 391 -1.20 -7.80 -10.97
C PHE A 391 -1.72 -8.44 -9.68
N GLU A 392 -0.99 -8.24 -8.59
CA GLU A 392 -1.30 -8.85 -7.28
C GLU A 392 -2.64 -8.40 -6.69
N LYS A 393 -3.18 -7.27 -7.15
CA LYS A 393 -4.45 -6.72 -6.69
C LYS A 393 -5.60 -6.97 -7.66
N PRO A 394 -6.82 -7.16 -7.13
CA PRO A 394 -7.98 -7.40 -7.97
C PRO A 394 -8.20 -6.23 -8.93
N CYS A 395 -8.01 -6.52 -10.22
CA CYS A 395 -8.37 -5.64 -11.32
C CYS A 395 -9.79 -6.02 -11.77
N ARG A 396 -10.73 -5.09 -11.66
CA ARG A 396 -12.11 -5.30 -12.13
C ARG A 396 -12.30 -4.65 -13.48
N ILE A 397 -12.49 -5.46 -14.51
CA ILE A 397 -12.82 -4.98 -15.85
C ILE A 397 -14.33 -4.74 -15.93
N VAL A 398 -14.75 -3.51 -16.22
CA VAL A 398 -16.14 -3.15 -16.48
C VAL A 398 -16.28 -2.80 -17.95
N ASN A 399 -17.12 -3.54 -18.66
CA ASN A 399 -17.32 -3.28 -20.07
C ASN A 399 -18.02 -1.92 -20.27
N GLN A 400 -17.46 -1.03 -21.09
CA GLN A 400 -18.09 0.26 -21.43
C GLN A 400 -19.48 0.11 -22.06
N ASN A 401 -19.78 -1.05 -22.63
CA ASN A 401 -21.08 -1.37 -23.23
C ASN A 401 -22.02 -2.13 -22.28
N SER A 402 -21.59 -2.47 -21.05
CA SER A 402 -22.52 -3.05 -20.08
C SER A 402 -23.58 -2.02 -19.68
N LYS A 403 -24.82 -2.49 -19.47
CA LYS A 403 -25.87 -1.64 -18.89
C LYS A 403 -25.50 -1.30 -17.45
N ILE A 404 -25.88 -0.11 -17.00
CA ILE A 404 -25.79 0.26 -15.58
C ILE A 404 -26.84 -0.58 -14.83
N PRO A 405 -26.46 -1.27 -13.74
CA PRO A 405 -27.39 -2.07 -12.95
C PRO A 405 -28.60 -1.24 -12.46
N PRO A 406 -29.83 -1.80 -12.42
CA PRO A 406 -31.03 -1.06 -12.01
C PRO A 406 -30.95 -0.44 -10.61
N ASP A 407 -30.33 -1.13 -9.67
CA ASP A 407 -30.06 -0.66 -8.30
C ASP A 407 -29.14 0.56 -8.27
N VAL A 408 -28.13 0.63 -9.16
CA VAL A 408 -27.28 1.81 -9.32
C VAL A 408 -28.08 2.95 -9.97
N ILE A 409 -28.91 2.66 -10.96
CA ILE A 409 -29.81 3.65 -11.60
C ILE A 409 -30.72 4.29 -10.55
N GLU A 410 -31.30 3.47 -9.68
CA GLU A 410 -32.15 3.92 -8.58
C GLU A 410 -31.36 4.75 -7.55
N CYS A 411 -30.22 4.23 -7.09
CA CYS A 411 -29.38 4.88 -6.08
C CYS A 411 -28.89 6.28 -6.50
N PHE A 412 -28.53 6.46 -7.78
CA PHE A 412 -28.05 7.73 -8.32
C PHE A 412 -29.15 8.56 -9.00
N ASN A 413 -30.40 8.10 -8.96
CA ASN A 413 -31.55 8.71 -9.62
C ASN A 413 -31.28 9.01 -11.11
N ILE A 414 -30.68 8.05 -11.80
CA ILE A 414 -30.21 8.19 -13.18
C ILE A 414 -31.41 8.15 -14.12
N ILE A 415 -31.60 9.23 -14.87
CA ILE A 415 -32.59 9.24 -15.94
C ILE A 415 -31.94 8.61 -17.18
N ASN A 416 -32.28 7.35 -17.50
CA ASN A 416 -31.69 6.57 -18.61
C ASN A 416 -31.62 7.31 -19.96
N ARG A 417 -32.58 8.19 -20.25
CA ARG A 417 -32.58 8.99 -21.49
C ARG A 417 -31.52 10.09 -21.53
N LYS A 418 -31.01 10.51 -20.35
CA LYS A 418 -30.01 11.57 -20.18
C LYS A 418 -28.59 11.04 -19.97
N VAL A 419 -28.45 9.83 -19.42
CA VAL A 419 -27.13 9.21 -19.23
C VAL A 419 -27.08 7.88 -19.94
N ARG A 420 -26.51 7.88 -21.15
CA ARG A 420 -26.28 6.64 -21.89
C ARG A 420 -25.18 5.84 -21.19
N PHE A 421 -25.34 4.53 -21.04
CA PHE A 421 -24.37 3.67 -20.33
C PHE A 421 -22.97 3.63 -20.97
N ASN A 422 -22.86 4.03 -22.24
CA ASN A 422 -21.61 4.14 -22.98
C ASN A 422 -21.13 5.59 -23.17
N SER A 423 -21.79 6.58 -22.54
CA SER A 423 -21.29 7.96 -22.50
C SER A 423 -20.20 8.13 -21.43
N VAL A 424 -19.52 9.28 -21.43
CA VAL A 424 -18.55 9.62 -20.37
C VAL A 424 -19.21 9.59 -19.00
N ALA A 425 -20.39 10.21 -18.86
CA ALA A 425 -21.17 10.14 -17.62
C ALA A 425 -21.55 8.70 -17.26
N GLY A 426 -21.96 7.88 -18.24
CA GLY A 426 -22.23 6.45 -18.02
C GLY A 426 -21.01 5.66 -17.54
N ASN A 427 -19.83 5.93 -18.09
CA ASN A 427 -18.56 5.30 -17.70
C ASN A 427 -18.04 5.79 -16.34
N ILE A 428 -18.26 7.07 -15.99
CA ILE A 428 -17.96 7.61 -14.65
C ILE A 428 -18.86 6.95 -13.62
N ILE A 429 -20.16 6.83 -13.91
CA ILE A 429 -21.12 6.16 -13.02
C ILE A 429 -20.74 4.70 -12.80
N LYS A 430 -20.22 4.02 -13.84
CA LYS A 430 -19.65 2.66 -13.72
C LYS A 430 -18.51 2.55 -12.71
N GLY A 431 -18.04 3.67 -12.19
CA GLY A 431 -17.25 3.72 -10.98
C GLY A 431 -17.92 3.13 -9.73
N TYR A 432 -19.22 2.84 -9.74
CA TYR A 432 -19.88 2.01 -8.72
C TYR A 432 -19.18 0.65 -8.50
N ALA A 433 -18.44 0.17 -9.51
CA ALA A 433 -17.70 -1.09 -9.44
C ALA A 433 -16.55 -1.06 -8.42
N ALA A 434 -16.15 0.13 -7.93
CA ALA A 434 -15.23 0.38 -6.82
C ALA A 434 -15.79 0.02 -5.43
N SER A 435 -16.69 -0.96 -5.37
CA SER A 435 -17.44 -1.30 -4.15
C SER A 435 -16.51 -1.71 -3.00
N THR A 436 -15.37 -2.32 -3.32
CA THR A 436 -14.39 -2.79 -2.33
C THR A 436 -13.62 -1.62 -1.74
N ALA A 437 -13.08 -0.76 -2.59
CA ALA A 437 -12.37 0.44 -2.14
C ALA A 437 -13.30 1.40 -1.37
N TYR A 438 -14.57 1.53 -1.78
CA TYR A 438 -15.57 2.29 -1.04
C TYR A 438 -15.77 1.71 0.38
N LYS A 439 -16.00 0.40 0.49
CA LYS A 439 -16.18 -0.30 1.79
C LYS A 439 -15.00 -0.07 2.73
N TYR A 440 -13.77 -0.09 2.20
CA TYR A 440 -12.55 0.07 2.99
C TYR A 440 -12.01 1.51 3.06
N LYS A 441 -12.75 2.48 2.52
CA LYS A 441 -12.34 3.91 2.46
C LYS A 441 -10.95 4.09 1.84
N LYS A 442 -10.65 3.36 0.77
CA LYS A 442 -9.40 3.46 0.02
C LYS A 442 -9.63 4.01 -1.38
N HIS A 443 -8.54 4.31 -2.08
CA HIS A 443 -8.62 4.81 -3.45
C HIS A 443 -8.96 3.69 -4.45
N THR A 444 -9.73 4.07 -5.47
CA THR A 444 -9.85 3.32 -6.71
C THR A 444 -9.26 4.11 -7.84
N LEU A 445 -8.51 3.43 -8.68
CA LEU A 445 -8.06 3.96 -9.95
C LEU A 445 -9.05 3.52 -11.04
N PHE A 446 -9.61 4.50 -11.75
CA PHE A 446 -10.41 4.27 -12.97
C PHE A 446 -9.56 4.49 -14.21
N VAL A 447 -9.49 3.46 -15.06
CA VAL A 447 -8.69 3.49 -16.28
C VAL A 447 -9.61 3.28 -17.48
N VAL A 448 -9.51 4.13 -18.51
CA VAL A 448 -10.30 3.99 -19.74
C VAL A 448 -9.51 3.23 -20.79
N SER A 449 -10.01 2.10 -21.28
CA SER A 449 -9.22 1.18 -22.12
C SER A 449 -8.75 1.72 -23.46
N ASP A 450 -9.51 2.63 -24.05
CA ASP A 450 -9.30 3.20 -25.38
C ASP A 450 -8.48 4.49 -25.34
N SER A 451 -8.05 4.92 -24.14
CA SER A 451 -7.11 6.02 -24.01
C SER A 451 -5.71 5.56 -24.44
N PRO A 452 -5.05 6.24 -25.39
CA PRO A 452 -3.65 5.97 -25.73
C PRO A 452 -2.70 6.29 -24.56
N LEU A 453 -3.21 6.91 -23.50
CA LEU A 453 -2.50 7.17 -22.26
C LEU A 453 -2.74 6.10 -21.21
N THR A 454 -3.51 5.05 -21.48
CA THR A 454 -3.67 3.90 -20.56
C THR A 454 -2.44 3.01 -20.63
N THR A 455 -1.30 3.59 -20.22
CA THR A 455 -0.02 2.92 -20.08
C THR A 455 0.28 2.68 -18.61
N LYS A 456 1.20 1.78 -18.34
CA LYS A 456 1.67 1.49 -16.98
C LYS A 456 2.19 2.75 -16.28
N GLU A 457 2.96 3.58 -17.00
CA GLU A 457 3.54 4.83 -16.48
C GLU A 457 2.47 5.85 -16.12
N PHE A 458 1.37 5.90 -16.88
CA PHE A 458 0.24 6.78 -16.59
C PHE A 458 -0.54 6.31 -15.36
N ILE A 459 -0.77 5.00 -15.24
CA ILE A 459 -1.37 4.38 -14.05
C ILE A 459 -0.55 4.71 -12.80
N GLU A 460 0.77 4.56 -12.86
CA GLU A 460 1.66 4.88 -11.73
C GLU A 460 1.69 6.37 -11.41
N ARG A 461 1.73 7.24 -12.43
CA ARG A 461 1.63 8.70 -12.25
C ARG A 461 0.29 9.09 -11.64
N PHE A 462 -0.79 8.45 -12.04
CA PHE A 462 -2.11 8.64 -11.44
C PHE A 462 -2.10 8.27 -9.97
N VAL A 463 -1.56 7.09 -9.61
CA VAL A 463 -1.47 6.67 -8.21
C VAL A 463 -0.65 7.68 -7.40
N HIS A 464 0.42 8.23 -7.97
CA HIS A 464 1.20 9.30 -7.35
C HIS A 464 0.39 10.60 -7.13
N ILE A 465 -0.54 10.95 -8.02
CA ILE A 465 -1.45 12.11 -7.85
C ILE A 465 -2.54 11.80 -6.83
N ALA A 466 -3.16 10.61 -6.89
CA ALA A 466 -4.16 10.16 -5.91
C ALA A 466 -3.59 10.16 -4.48
N GLN A 467 -2.31 9.80 -4.33
CA GLN A 467 -1.57 9.92 -3.07
C GLN A 467 -1.43 11.35 -2.53
N LYS A 468 -1.62 12.40 -3.33
CA LYS A 468 -1.63 13.79 -2.83
C LYS A 468 -3.02 14.21 -2.34
N SER A 469 -4.06 13.48 -2.73
CA SER A 469 -5.47 13.75 -2.44
C SER A 469 -6.09 12.67 -1.55
N GLN A 470 -5.29 12.02 -0.68
CA GLN A 470 -5.71 10.81 0.04
C GLN A 470 -6.94 11.00 0.93
N ASP A 471 -7.00 12.17 1.53
CA ASP A 471 -8.02 12.55 2.51
C ASP A 471 -9.21 13.25 1.85
N GLN A 472 -9.25 13.29 0.51
CA GLN A 472 -10.31 13.91 -0.29
C GLN A 472 -10.99 12.84 -1.16
N ALA A 473 -12.32 12.79 -1.11
CA ALA A 473 -13.08 12.09 -2.14
C ALA A 473 -12.95 12.89 -3.43
N GLY A 474 -12.22 12.34 -4.41
CA GLY A 474 -11.97 13.00 -5.68
C GLY A 474 -11.97 12.01 -6.84
N ILE A 475 -12.61 12.38 -7.94
CA ILE A 475 -12.49 11.67 -9.22
C ILE A 475 -11.41 12.40 -10.01
N ILE A 476 -10.28 11.75 -10.25
CA ILE A 476 -9.26 12.27 -11.15
C ILE A 476 -9.59 11.74 -12.54
N LEU A 477 -9.97 12.63 -13.45
CA LEU A 477 -10.24 12.28 -14.85
C LEU A 477 -9.06 12.71 -15.72
N PRO A 478 -8.40 11.81 -16.46
CA PRO A 478 -7.52 12.25 -17.53
C PRO A 478 -8.31 13.02 -18.58
N VAL A 479 -8.04 14.31 -18.70
CA VAL A 479 -8.52 15.12 -19.83
C VAL A 479 -7.42 15.10 -20.90
N VAL A 480 -7.72 14.46 -22.03
CA VAL A 480 -6.84 14.50 -23.20
C VAL A 480 -7.24 15.68 -24.07
N LEU A 481 -6.34 16.66 -24.21
CA LEU A 481 -6.52 17.72 -25.20
C LEU A 481 -6.20 17.13 -26.58
N MET A 482 -7.24 16.70 -27.29
CA MET A 482 -7.11 16.27 -28.67
C MET A 482 -6.99 17.52 -29.55
N ASN A 483 -5.76 17.90 -29.93
CA ASN A 483 -5.56 18.88 -30.99
C ASN A 483 -6.33 18.41 -32.25
N GLU A 484 -6.78 19.33 -33.11
CA GLU A 484 -7.65 19.06 -34.27
C GLU A 484 -7.09 18.10 -35.33
N ASN A 485 -5.92 17.51 -35.08
CA ASN A 485 -5.28 16.57 -35.97
C ASN A 485 -6.14 15.31 -36.12
N LYS A 486 -6.56 15.09 -37.36
CA LYS A 486 -7.27 13.89 -37.79
C LYS A 486 -6.39 12.65 -37.61
N ASP A 487 -7.01 11.49 -37.43
CA ASP A 487 -6.26 10.23 -37.34
C ASP A 487 -5.68 9.80 -38.71
N LYS A 488 -4.95 8.67 -38.73
CA LYS A 488 -4.36 8.10 -39.97
C LYS A 488 -5.40 7.75 -41.06
N LEU A 489 -6.70 7.81 -40.74
CA LEU A 489 -7.82 7.59 -41.65
C LEU A 489 -8.57 8.88 -41.97
N ASP A 490 -7.96 10.04 -41.70
CA ASP A 490 -8.51 11.38 -41.93
C ASP A 490 -9.82 11.66 -41.15
N ARG A 491 -10.09 10.92 -40.07
CA ARG A 491 -11.26 11.14 -39.22
C ARG A 491 -10.96 12.22 -38.20
N LYS A 492 -11.89 13.16 -38.03
CA LYS A 492 -11.79 14.15 -36.95
C LYS A 492 -11.78 13.42 -35.60
N PRO A 493 -10.93 13.82 -34.63
CA PRO A 493 -11.00 13.27 -33.28
C PRO A 493 -12.43 13.38 -32.74
N LEU A 494 -12.88 12.35 -32.02
CA LEU A 494 -14.15 12.36 -31.30
C LEU A 494 -14.17 13.62 -30.41
N LYS A 495 -14.90 14.65 -30.84
CA LYS A 495 -15.20 15.78 -29.96
C LYS A 495 -16.00 15.22 -28.81
N LEU A 496 -15.47 15.35 -27.60
CA LEU A 496 -16.27 15.32 -26.38
C LEU A 496 -17.25 16.49 -26.47
N ARG A 497 -18.33 16.32 -27.24
CA ARG A 497 -19.51 17.15 -27.10
C ARG A 497 -20.10 16.74 -25.76
N ASN A 498 -19.98 17.65 -24.79
CA ASN A 498 -20.54 17.53 -23.46
C ASN A 498 -21.88 16.78 -23.48
N ASP A 499 -21.89 15.63 -22.81
CA ASP A 499 -23.03 15.19 -22.01
C ASP A 499 -22.74 15.62 -20.57
#